data_AF-A0A813L688-F1
#
_entry.id   AF-A0A813L688-F1
#
_cell.length_a   1.000
_cell.length_b   1.000
_cell.length_c   1.000
_cell.angle_alpha   90.00
_cell.angle_beta   90.00
_cell.angle_gamma   90.00
#
_symmetry.space_group_name_H-M   'P 1'
#
loop_
_entity.id
_entity.type
_entity.pdbx_description
1 polymer ?
#
loop_
_entity_poly.entity_id
_entity_poly.type
_entity_poly.pdbx_seq_one_letter_code
_entity_poly.pdbx_strand_id
1 'polypeptide(L)'
;HRLMSTFFPDQLFWQYVTYGPAQGPNFYSGFEQAQETLQQKLRELAPVDGVIGFSQGSNLALHLAGRASIGTGAPLSFVVHLAGTHAETHGYHAFFKEPFSIPSLHVHGRIDKFTKDKGAALAH
;
A
#
# COMPACT_ATOMS: atom_id res chain seq x y z
N HIS A 1 7.08 -19.45 5.18
CA HIS A 1 8.28 -18.97 5.90
C HIS A 1 8.57 -17.55 5.42
N ARG A 2 8.57 -16.53 6.29
CA ARG A 2 8.70 -15.10 5.91
C ARG A 2 10.15 -14.82 5.50
N LEU A 3 10.42 -14.70 4.19
CA LEU A 3 11.76 -14.48 3.61
C LEU A 3 12.53 -13.33 4.28
N MET A 4 11.84 -12.24 4.64
CA MET A 4 12.45 -11.07 5.26
C MET A 4 12.94 -11.33 6.69
N SER A 5 12.26 -12.17 7.46
CA SER A 5 12.67 -12.54 8.82
C SER A 5 13.99 -13.33 8.84
N THR A 6 14.39 -13.93 7.71
CA THR A 6 15.70 -14.56 7.56
C THR A 6 16.84 -13.54 7.49
N PHE A 7 16.61 -12.37 6.88
CA PHE A 7 17.63 -11.34 6.68
C PHE A 7 17.62 -10.26 7.77
N PHE A 8 16.48 -10.07 8.43
CA PHE A 8 16.28 -9.04 9.44
C PHE A 8 15.53 -9.63 10.65
N PRO A 9 16.17 -10.51 11.44
CA PRO A 9 15.50 -11.29 12.48
C PRO A 9 14.88 -10.42 13.58
N ASP A 10 15.47 -9.26 13.87
CA ASP A 10 15.02 -8.33 14.92
C ASP A 10 13.99 -7.31 14.43
N GLN A 11 13.55 -7.40 13.16
CA GLN A 11 12.57 -6.49 12.59
C GLN A 11 11.20 -7.13 12.48
N LEU A 12 10.18 -6.34 12.84
CA LEU A 12 8.80 -6.74 12.72
C LEU A 12 8.30 -6.50 11.29
N PHE A 13 8.01 -7.58 10.58
CA PHE A 13 7.45 -7.51 9.22
C PHE A 13 5.95 -7.72 9.23
N TRP A 14 5.21 -6.72 8.78
CA TRP A 14 3.78 -6.83 8.51
C TRP A 14 3.57 -7.34 7.09
N GLN A 15 3.32 -8.65 6.97
CA GLN A 15 2.87 -9.24 5.72
C GLN A 15 1.35 -9.33 5.78
N TYR A 16 0.66 -8.71 4.83
CA TYR A 16 -0.80 -8.73 4.83
C TYR A 16 -1.40 -9.53 3.67
N VAL A 17 -0.63 -9.87 2.63
CA VAL A 17 -1.00 -10.91 1.66
C VAL A 17 -0.05 -12.08 1.78
N THR A 18 -0.63 -13.27 1.93
CA THR A 18 0.04 -14.53 1.66
C THR A 18 -0.49 -15.06 0.34
N TYR A 19 0.38 -15.12 -0.66
CA TYR A 19 0.03 -15.74 -1.95
C TYR A 19 -0.13 -17.24 -1.75
N GLY A 20 -1.29 -17.77 -2.12
CA GLY A 20 -1.52 -19.21 -2.16
C GLY A 20 -0.64 -19.89 -3.22
N PRO A 21 -0.71 -21.22 -3.36
CA PRO A 21 -0.15 -21.90 -4.53
C PRO A 21 -0.73 -21.29 -5.82
N ALA A 22 -0.12 -21.54 -6.98
CA ALA A 22 -0.40 -20.85 -8.26
C ALA A 22 -1.89 -20.77 -8.71
N GLN A 23 -2.79 -21.54 -8.09
CA GLN A 23 -4.25 -21.55 -8.34
C GLN A 23 -5.09 -21.47 -7.04
N GLY A 24 -4.47 -21.18 -5.89
CA GLY A 24 -5.12 -21.10 -4.59
C GLY A 24 -5.52 -19.66 -4.20
N PRO A 25 -6.42 -19.49 -3.22
CA PRO A 25 -6.81 -18.17 -2.75
C PRO A 25 -5.63 -17.44 -2.12
N ASN A 26 -5.52 -16.14 -2.38
CA ASN A 26 -4.65 -15.26 -1.60
C ASN A 26 -5.30 -15.02 -0.24
N PHE A 27 -4.51 -15.11 0.83
CA PHE A 27 -4.97 -14.84 2.19
C PHE A 27 -4.59 -13.42 2.59
N TYR A 28 -5.60 -12.60 2.84
CA TYR A 28 -5.47 -11.18 3.18
C TYR A 28 -5.76 -10.96 4.67
N SER A 29 -4.98 -11.55 5.57
CA SER A 29 -5.29 -11.57 7.01
C SER A 29 -4.62 -10.47 7.84
N GLY A 30 -3.69 -9.71 7.25
CA GLY A 30 -2.88 -8.73 8.00
C GLY A 30 -3.16 -7.27 7.66
N PHE A 31 -4.18 -6.96 6.85
CA PHE A 31 -4.31 -5.63 6.24
C PHE A 31 -4.72 -4.58 7.27
N GLU A 32 -5.76 -4.86 8.06
CA GLU A 32 -6.26 -4.03 9.15
C GLU A 32 -5.16 -3.77 10.18
N GLN A 33 -4.44 -4.81 10.57
CA GLN A 33 -3.33 -4.66 11.51
C GLN A 33 -2.18 -3.84 10.94
N ALA A 34 -1.82 -4.06 9.67
CA ALA A 34 -0.74 -3.33 9.00
C ALA A 34 -1.09 -1.84 8.83
N GLN A 35 -2.30 -1.51 8.37
CA GLN A 35 -2.71 -0.11 8.20
C GLN A 35 -2.75 0.62 9.53
N GLU A 36 -3.31 0.03 10.60
CA GLU A 36 -3.43 0.72 11.89
C GLU A 36 -2.07 0.89 12.55
N THR A 37 -1.17 -0.11 12.41
CA THR A 37 0.21 0.02 12.90
C THR A 37 0.95 1.15 12.17
N LEU A 38 0.81 1.25 10.84
CA LEU A 38 1.44 2.34 10.10
C LEU A 38 0.82 3.70 10.45
N GLN A 39 -0.50 3.78 10.61
CA GLN A 39 -1.16 5.02 11.05
C GLN A 39 -0.64 5.47 12.42
N GLN A 40 -0.46 4.55 13.36
CA GLN A 40 0.15 4.84 14.66
C GLN A 40 1.58 5.36 14.48
N LYS A 41 2.40 4.67 13.68
CA LYS A 41 3.81 5.08 13.44
C LYS A 41 3.93 6.43 12.76
N LEU A 42 3.05 6.75 11.81
CA LEU A 42 3.03 8.08 11.16
C LEU A 42 2.75 9.20 12.17
N ARG A 43 1.88 8.95 13.17
CA ARG A 43 1.61 9.91 14.25
C ARG A 43 2.77 10.02 15.22
N GLU A 44 3.39 8.89 15.59
CA GLU A 44 4.53 8.85 16.51
C GLU A 44 5.77 9.55 15.93
N LEU A 45 6.00 9.41 14.63
CA LEU A 45 7.17 9.94 13.93
C LEU A 45 6.93 11.32 13.31
N ALA A 46 5.77 11.94 13.58
CA ALA A 46 5.43 13.22 12.99
C ALA A 46 6.50 14.30 13.30
N PRO A 47 6.83 15.17 12.33
CA PRO A 47 6.21 15.28 11.01
C PRO A 47 6.70 14.24 10.00
N VAL A 48 5.78 13.70 9.20
CA VAL A 48 6.07 12.85 8.03
C VAL A 48 5.27 13.38 6.84
N ASP A 49 5.97 13.91 5.84
CA ASP A 49 5.31 14.58 4.70
C ASP A 49 4.78 13.59 3.64
N GLY A 50 5.31 12.36 3.60
CA GLY A 50 4.91 11.42 2.57
C GLY A 50 5.31 10.00 2.84
N VAL A 51 4.70 9.10 2.07
CA VAL A 51 4.93 7.65 2.15
C VAL A 51 5.35 7.11 0.80
N ILE A 52 6.26 6.14 0.82
CA ILE A 52 6.70 5.38 -0.34
C ILE A 52 6.42 3.90 -0.10
N GLY A 53 5.85 3.24 -1.10
CA GLY A 53 5.57 1.81 -1.02
C GLY A 53 5.97 1.07 -2.29
N PHE A 54 6.39 -0.19 -2.12
CA PHE A 54 6.75 -1.09 -3.21
C PHE A 54 5.88 -2.34 -3.23
N SER A 55 5.41 -2.74 -4.42
CA SER A 55 4.55 -3.91 -4.61
C SER A 55 3.35 -3.87 -3.67
N GLN A 56 3.17 -4.86 -2.81
CA GLN A 56 2.13 -4.85 -1.79
C GLN A 56 2.21 -3.62 -0.85
N GLY A 57 3.41 -3.19 -0.45
CA GLY A 57 3.56 -1.97 0.36
C GLY A 57 3.09 -0.70 -0.35
N SER A 58 3.10 -0.70 -1.68
CA SER A 58 2.61 0.38 -2.53
C SER A 58 1.10 0.56 -2.39
N ASN A 59 0.35 -0.54 -2.39
CA ASN A 59 -1.10 -0.54 -2.23
C ASN A 59 -1.48 -0.01 -0.83
N LEU A 60 -0.70 -0.39 0.19
CA LEU A 60 -0.88 0.11 1.55
C LEU A 60 -0.56 1.60 1.67
N ALA A 61 0.48 2.09 0.99
CA ALA A 61 0.83 3.51 0.93
C ALA A 61 -0.28 4.35 0.29
N LEU A 62 -0.86 3.89 -0.84
CA LEU A 62 -2.04 4.52 -1.45
C LEU A 62 -3.24 4.56 -0.49
N HIS A 63 -3.48 3.46 0.23
CA HIS A 63 -4.57 3.42 1.21
C HIS A 63 -4.37 4.43 2.34
N LEU A 64 -3.15 4.57 2.85
CA LEU A 64 -2.81 5.59 3.85
C LEU A 64 -3.04 7.01 3.31
N ALA A 65 -2.61 7.28 2.08
CA ALA A 65 -2.87 8.56 1.41
C ALA A 65 -4.37 8.82 1.21
N GLY A 66 -5.17 7.77 0.96
CA GLY A 66 -6.62 7.90 0.77
C GLY A 66 -7.33 8.21 2.07
N ARG A 67 -6.86 7.62 3.17
CA ARG A 67 -7.32 8.00 4.51
C ARG A 67 -6.93 9.43 4.86
N ALA A 68 -5.73 9.86 4.49
CA ALA A 68 -5.28 11.24 4.69
C ALA A 68 -6.13 12.25 3.89
N SER A 69 -6.46 11.95 2.63
CA SER A 69 -7.21 12.84 1.73
C SER A 69 -8.62 13.17 2.25
N ILE A 70 -9.24 12.25 2.99
CA ILE A 70 -10.56 12.43 3.60
C ILE A 70 -10.52 12.72 5.12
N GLY A 71 -9.33 12.97 5.69
CA GLY A 71 -9.17 13.33 7.10
C GLY A 71 -9.37 12.19 8.11
N THR A 72 -9.29 10.92 7.68
CA THR A 72 -9.44 9.74 8.57
C THR A 72 -8.11 9.04 8.90
N GLY A 73 -6.99 9.56 8.38
CA GLY A 73 -5.63 9.08 8.59
C GLY A 73 -4.69 10.17 9.06
N ALA A 74 -3.44 9.81 9.36
CA ALA A 74 -2.36 10.77 9.58
C ALA A 74 -2.20 11.67 8.34
N PRO A 75 -1.95 12.98 8.52
CA PRO A 75 -1.80 13.90 7.40
C PRO A 75 -0.59 13.51 6.56
N LEU A 76 -0.75 13.54 5.24
CA LEU A 76 0.29 13.28 4.25
C LEU A 76 0.18 14.32 3.13
N SER A 77 1.32 14.77 2.62
CA SER A 77 1.40 15.71 1.51
C SER A 77 1.65 15.03 0.17
N PHE A 78 2.21 13.82 0.14
CA PHE A 78 2.38 13.03 -1.10
C PHE A 78 2.50 11.52 -0.86
N VAL A 79 2.33 10.76 -1.94
CA VAL A 79 2.60 9.31 -1.97
C VAL A 79 3.40 8.90 -3.21
N VAL A 80 4.34 7.96 -3.03
CA VAL A 80 5.07 7.32 -4.12
C VAL A 80 4.69 5.85 -4.20
N HIS A 81 4.10 5.49 -5.33
CA HIS A 81 3.55 4.16 -5.63
C HIS A 81 4.47 3.42 -6.61
N LEU A 82 5.25 2.44 -6.12
CA LEU A 82 6.22 1.69 -6.91
C LEU A 82 5.75 0.26 -7.17
N ALA A 83 5.53 -0.09 -8.44
CA ALA A 83 5.23 -1.46 -8.88
C ALA A 83 4.11 -2.16 -8.07
N GLY A 84 3.13 -1.39 -7.59
CA GLY A 84 1.94 -1.90 -6.91
C GLY A 84 0.79 -2.19 -7.88
N THR A 85 -0.28 -2.75 -7.33
CA THR A 85 -1.56 -2.95 -8.03
C THR A 85 -2.61 -2.02 -7.46
N HIS A 86 -3.77 -1.93 -8.10
CA HIS A 86 -4.95 -1.38 -7.44
C HIS A 86 -5.17 -2.03 -6.07
N ALA A 87 -5.43 -1.21 -5.05
CA ALA A 87 -5.90 -1.67 -3.74
C ALA A 87 -7.36 -2.15 -3.79
N GLU A 88 -8.01 -2.11 -4.96
CA GLU A 88 -9.39 -2.56 -5.26
C GLU A 88 -9.75 -3.93 -4.65
N THR A 89 -8.78 -4.83 -4.47
CA THR A 89 -8.99 -6.16 -3.88
C THR A 89 -9.40 -6.16 -2.40
N HIS A 90 -9.58 -5.01 -1.75
CA HIS A 90 -9.84 -4.91 -0.31
C HIS A 90 -11.11 -4.12 0.06
N GLY A 91 -12.03 -3.87 -0.88
CA GLY A 91 -13.29 -3.18 -0.58
C GLY A 91 -13.18 -1.67 -0.30
N TYR A 92 -11.98 -1.09 -0.37
CA TYR A 92 -11.73 0.35 -0.21
C TYR A 92 -11.92 1.15 -1.50
N HIS A 93 -12.76 0.64 -2.42
CA HIS A 93 -13.14 1.33 -3.65
C HIS A 93 -13.59 2.77 -3.39
N ALA A 94 -14.20 3.04 -2.24
CA ALA A 94 -14.70 4.37 -1.88
C ALA A 94 -13.64 5.48 -1.94
N PHE A 95 -12.36 5.19 -1.62
CA PHE A 95 -11.30 6.20 -1.70
C PHE A 95 -10.88 6.51 -3.13
N PHE A 96 -11.07 5.57 -4.05
CA PHE A 96 -10.60 5.64 -5.44
C PHE A 96 -11.72 5.98 -6.44
N LYS A 97 -12.92 6.30 -5.96
CA LYS A 97 -14.05 6.72 -6.82
C LYS A 97 -13.89 8.15 -7.35
N GLU A 98 -13.23 9.00 -6.57
CA GLU A 98 -12.92 10.38 -6.93
C GLU A 98 -11.39 10.55 -7.00
N PRO A 99 -10.87 11.47 -7.82
CA PRO A 99 -9.44 11.76 -7.87
C PRO A 99 -8.86 12.07 -6.50
N PHE A 100 -7.71 11.49 -6.19
CA PHE A 100 -7.01 11.74 -4.92
C PHE A 100 -6.54 13.21 -4.86
N SER A 101 -6.92 13.92 -3.80
CA SER A 101 -6.39 15.27 -3.55
C SER A 101 -4.90 15.27 -3.14
N ILE A 102 -4.37 14.13 -2.72
CA ILE A 102 -2.96 13.96 -2.38
C ILE A 102 -2.14 13.69 -3.65
N PRO A 103 -1.14 14.53 -3.98
CA PRO A 103 -0.20 14.28 -5.08
C PRO A 103 0.39 12.87 -5.02
N SER A 104 0.33 12.15 -6.14
CA SER A 104 0.83 10.78 -6.24
C SER A 104 1.77 10.58 -7.44
N LEU A 105 2.92 9.94 -7.21
CA LEU A 105 3.84 9.49 -8.25
C LEU A 105 3.71 7.98 -8.42
N HIS A 106 3.33 7.54 -9.63
CA HIS A 106 3.19 6.12 -9.97
C HIS A 106 4.33 5.66 -10.86
N VAL A 107 5.09 4.67 -10.42
CA VAL A 107 6.24 4.11 -11.14
C VAL A 107 5.96 2.66 -11.48
N HIS A 108 5.90 2.36 -12.78
CA HIS A 108 5.62 1.03 -13.29
C HIS A 108 6.71 0.54 -14.23
N GLY A 109 7.08 -0.73 -14.08
CA GLY A 109 8.00 -1.40 -14.98
C GLY A 109 7.28 -1.87 -16.24
N ARG A 110 7.78 -1.47 -17.42
CA ARG A 110 7.20 -1.89 -18.71
C ARG A 110 7.14 -3.42 -18.90
N ILE A 111 8.05 -4.15 -18.25
CA ILE A 111 8.16 -5.61 -18.31
C ILE A 111 7.57 -6.32 -17.08
N ASP A 112 7.03 -5.56 -16.12
CA ASP A 112 6.38 -6.14 -14.94
C ASP A 112 5.08 -6.83 -15.39
N LYS A 113 5.04 -8.17 -15.27
CA LYS A 113 3.89 -8.99 -15.66
C LYS A 113 2.85 -9.13 -14.53
N PHE A 114 3.20 -8.75 -13.31
CA PHE A 114 2.34 -8.90 -12.12
C PHE A 114 1.41 -7.70 -11.95
N THR A 115 1.93 -6.50 -12.25
CA THR A 115 1.21 -5.23 -12.06
C THR A 115 0.82 -4.55 -13.37
N LYS A 116 1.13 -5.18 -14.51
CA LYS A 116 0.74 -4.73 -15.84
C LYS A 116 -0.75 -4.40 -15.88
N ASP A 117 -1.08 -3.22 -16.38
CA ASP A 117 -2.44 -2.70 -16.57
C ASP A 117 -3.23 -2.42 -15.28
N LYS A 118 -2.64 -2.62 -14.09
CA LYS A 118 -3.29 -2.42 -12.76
C LYS A 118 -2.76 -1.23 -11.95
N GLY A 119 -1.89 -0.42 -12.53
CA GLY A 119 -1.34 0.77 -11.89
C GLY A 119 -1.72 2.06 -12.61
N ALA A 120 -1.83 1.98 -13.93
CA ALA A 120 -2.11 3.13 -14.78
C ALA A 120 -3.51 3.73 -14.59
N ALA A 121 -4.50 2.95 -14.14
CA ALA A 121 -5.87 3.44 -13.94
C ALA A 121 -6.06 4.32 -12.68
N LEU A 122 -4.99 4.57 -11.91
CA LEU A 122 -4.99 5.51 -10.77
C LEU A 122 -4.46 6.91 -11.12
N ALA A 123 -3.98 7.11 -12.36
CA ALA A 123 -3.45 8.39 -12.83
C ALA A 123 -4.55 9.18 -13.56
N HIS A 124 -5.58 9.59 -12.82
CA HIS A 124 -6.60 10.54 -13.29
C HIS A 124 -6.79 11.65 -12.26
#